data_AF-A0A3D4ZHH6-F1
#
_entry.id   AF-A0A3D4ZHH6-F1
#
_cell.length_a   1.000
_cell.length_b   1.000
_cell.length_c   1.000
_cell.angle_alpha   90.00
_cell.angle_beta   90.00
_cell.angle_gamma   90.00
#
_symmetry.space_group_name_H-M   'P 1'
#
loop_
_entity.id
_entity.type
_entity.pdbx_description
1 polymer ?
#
loop_
_entity_poly.entity_id
_entity_poly.type
_entity_poly.pdbx_seq_one_letter_code
_entity_poly.pdbx_strand_id
1 'polypeptide(L)'
;MARYTGPKCRYCRAERTKLFLKGERCHSGKCPMNDVKSTGLPGKDPRARSKKPTDYGLQLREKQKLKRTYCMLEKQFKLTFD
;
A
#
# COMPACT_ATOMS: atom_id res chain seq x y z
N MET A 1 17.56 -5.45 12.62
CA MET A 1 17.03 -5.71 11.25
C MET A 1 16.21 -4.53 10.77
N ALA A 2 16.47 -4.01 9.57
CA ALA A 2 15.72 -2.88 9.04
C ALA A 2 14.30 -3.30 8.62
N ARG A 3 13.29 -2.52 9.03
CA ARG A 3 11.88 -2.71 8.65
C ARG A 3 11.19 -1.35 8.58
N TYR A 4 10.11 -1.26 7.81
CA TYR A 4 9.31 -0.04 7.76
C TYR A 4 8.52 0.16 9.06
N THR A 5 8.84 1.20 9.83
CA THR A 5 8.16 1.57 11.09
C THR A 5 7.16 2.71 10.93
N GLY A 6 7.02 3.28 9.73
CA GLY A 6 6.14 4.41 9.46
C GLY A 6 4.64 4.06 9.41
N PRO A 7 3.79 5.02 8.99
CA PRO A 7 2.34 4.85 8.97
C PRO A 7 1.87 3.78 7.98
N LYS A 8 1.55 2.58 8.48
CA LYS A 8 1.09 1.42 7.68
C LYS A 8 -0.17 1.65 6.83
N CYS A 9 -1.14 2.44 7.32
CA CYS A 9 -2.38 2.73 6.57
C CYS A 9 -2.12 3.54 5.30
N ARG A 10 -0.98 4.26 5.22
CA ARG A 10 -0.53 4.95 4.01
C ARG A 10 -0.34 3.98 2.85
N TYR A 11 0.15 2.77 3.13
CA TYR A 11 0.35 1.74 2.11
C TYR A 11 -0.96 1.17 1.58
N CYS A 12 -1.93 0.91 2.45
CA CYS A 12 -3.26 0.49 2.02
C CYS A 12 -3.88 1.55 1.08
N ARG A 13 -3.80 2.83 1.45
CA ARG A 13 -4.29 3.95 0.61
C ARG A 13 -3.54 4.06 -0.72
N ALA A 14 -2.22 3.88 -0.71
CA ALA A 14 -1.40 3.94 -1.92
C ALA A 14 -1.72 2.79 -2.90
N GLU A 15 -1.99 1.58 -2.39
CA GLU A 15 -2.31 0.39 -3.19
C GLU A 15 -3.82 0.20 -3.39
N ARG A 16 -4.66 1.14 -2.93
CA ARG A 16 -6.14 1.12 -3.02
C ARG A 16 -6.78 -0.19 -2.53
N THR A 17 -6.08 -0.94 -1.68
CA THR A 17 -6.46 -2.30 -1.24
C THR A 17 -6.14 -2.48 0.24
N LYS A 18 -6.98 -3.26 0.95
CA LYS A 18 -6.73 -3.56 2.37
C LYS A 18 -5.61 -4.59 2.47
N LEU A 19 -4.50 -4.20 3.12
CA LEU A 19 -3.33 -5.06 3.37
C LEU A 19 -3.31 -5.65 4.79
N PHE A 20 -4.31 -5.33 5.63
CA PHE A 20 -4.48 -5.86 6.98
C PHE A 20 -3.27 -5.73 7.94
N LEU A 21 -2.36 -4.78 7.69
CA LEU A 21 -1.11 -4.59 8.45
C LEU A 21 -1.28 -4.17 9.93
N LYS A 22 -2.50 -3.87 10.37
CA LYS A 22 -2.85 -3.48 11.75
C LYS A 22 -3.79 -4.47 12.46
N GLY A 23 -4.01 -5.67 11.91
CA GLY A 23 -4.85 -6.70 12.54
C GLY A 23 -6.29 -6.23 12.77
N GLU A 24 -6.79 -6.37 14.00
CA GLU A 24 -8.18 -6.07 14.39
C GLU A 24 -8.66 -4.67 13.99
N ARG A 25 -7.78 -3.66 14.06
CA ARG A 25 -8.13 -2.29 13.64
C ARG A 25 -8.55 -2.23 12.17
N CYS A 26 -7.99 -3.08 11.31
CA CYS A 26 -8.36 -3.14 9.89
C CYS A 26 -9.76 -3.72 9.66
N HIS A 27 -10.29 -4.50 10.61
CA HIS A 27 -11.67 -5.01 10.61
C HIS A 27 -12.66 -4.04 11.25
N SER A 28 -12.18 -3.18 12.17
CA SER A 28 -13.01 -2.14 12.78
C SER A 28 -13.46 -1.05 11.79
N GLY A 29 -14.53 -0.33 12.13
CA GLY A 29 -15.00 0.84 11.39
C GLY A 29 -13.97 1.99 11.30
N LYS A 30 -12.97 2.03 12.19
CA LYS A 30 -11.91 3.05 12.23
C LYS A 30 -10.82 2.86 11.17
N CYS A 31 -11.00 1.94 10.22
CA CYS A 31 -10.07 1.69 9.13
C CYS A 31 -10.23 2.76 8.03
N PRO A 32 -9.16 3.51 7.68
CA PRO A 32 -9.24 4.57 6.67
C PRO A 32 -9.65 4.11 5.26
N MET A 33 -9.63 2.80 5.00
CA MET A 33 -10.07 2.23 3.71
C MET A 33 -11.58 2.01 3.63
N ASN A 34 -12.30 2.08 4.75
CA ASN A 34 -13.76 2.00 4.76
C ASN A 34 -14.40 3.34 4.34
N ASP A 35 -13.73 4.45 4.65
CA ASP A 35 -14.22 5.79 4.35
C ASP A 35 -13.77 6.26 2.97
N VAL A 36 -14.71 6.41 2.04
CA VAL A 36 -14.45 6.86 0.65
C VAL A 36 -13.67 8.19 0.60
N LYS A 37 -13.88 9.09 1.56
CA LYS A 37 -13.16 10.37 1.68
C LYS A 37 -11.67 10.21 1.99
N SER A 38 -11.28 9.11 2.64
CA SER A 38 -9.91 8.81 3.06
C SER A 38 -9.20 7.84 2.11
N THR A 39 -9.92 7.15 1.22
CA THR A 39 -9.37 6.23 0.20
C THR A 39 -8.52 6.93 -0.88
N GLY A 40 -8.56 8.26 -0.97
CA GLY A 40 -7.69 9.02 -1.87
C GLY A 40 -6.21 8.75 -1.66
N LEU A 41 -5.41 8.89 -2.73
CA LEU A 41 -3.95 8.69 -2.67
C LEU A 41 -3.33 9.52 -1.54
N PRO A 42 -2.33 9.01 -0.83
CA PRO A 42 -1.63 9.81 0.18
C PRO A 42 -0.82 10.93 -0.50
N GLY A 43 -1.00 12.18 -0.08
CA GLY A 43 -0.26 13.33 -0.61
C GLY A 43 -1.04 14.64 -0.52
N LYS A 44 -0.46 15.72 -1.07
CA LYS A 44 -1.03 17.08 -1.09
C LYS A 44 -2.31 17.17 -1.93
N ASP A 45 -2.35 16.48 -3.07
CA ASP A 45 -3.50 16.47 -3.99
C ASP A 45 -4.14 15.08 -4.15
N PRO A 46 -4.86 14.57 -3.14
CA PRO A 46 -5.48 13.24 -3.17
C PRO A 46 -6.62 13.12 -4.19
N ARG A 47 -7.15 14.25 -4.67
CA ARG A 47 -8.25 14.36 -5.64
C ARG A 47 -7.78 14.66 -7.06
N ALA A 48 -6.47 14.81 -7.28
CA ALA A 48 -5.94 15.00 -8.63
C ALA A 48 -6.33 13.80 -9.51
N ARG A 49 -6.75 14.07 -10.75
CA ARG A 49 -7.13 13.04 -11.72
C ARG A 49 -5.93 12.12 -11.93
N SER A 50 -6.06 10.86 -11.53
CA SER A 50 -4.98 9.88 -11.72
C SER A 50 -4.76 9.68 -13.22
N LYS A 51 -3.52 9.80 -13.67
CA LYS A 51 -3.14 9.44 -15.04
C LYS A 51 -3.33 7.93 -15.24
N LYS A 52 -3.65 7.51 -16.47
CA LYS A 52 -3.71 6.08 -16.82
C LYS A 52 -2.33 5.46 -16.52
N PRO A 53 -2.26 4.37 -15.75
CA PRO A 53 -0.98 3.72 -15.47
C PRO A 53 -0.41 3.12 -16.76
N THR A 54 0.91 3.16 -16.89
CA THR A 54 1.63 2.39 -17.91
C THR A 54 1.68 0.91 -17.52
N ASP A 55 2.02 0.03 -18.46
CA ASP A 55 2.13 -1.41 -18.18
C ASP A 55 3.17 -1.71 -17.08
N TYR A 56 4.36 -1.11 -17.19
CA TYR A 56 5.35 -1.15 -16.12
C TYR A 56 4.82 -0.59 -14.79
N GLY A 57 4.02 0.48 -14.84
CA GLY A 57 3.40 1.05 -13.65
C GLY A 57 2.46 0.09 -12.93
N LEU A 58 1.73 -0.74 -13.68
CA LEU A 58 0.88 -1.81 -13.12
C LEU A 58 1.74 -2.89 -12.45
N GLN A 59 2.75 -3.40 -13.16
CA GLN A 59 3.67 -4.42 -12.64
C GLN A 59 4.37 -3.94 -11.36
N LEU A 60 4.85 -2.70 -11.35
CA LEU A 60 5.49 -2.10 -10.19
C LEU A 60 4.53 -2.05 -8.99
N ARG A 61 3.26 -1.70 -9.18
CA ARG A 61 2.28 -1.65 -8.10
C ARG A 61 1.98 -3.03 -7.52
N GLU A 62 1.81 -4.04 -8.36
CA GLU A 62 1.59 -5.41 -7.88
C GLU A 62 2.80 -5.94 -7.10
N LYS A 63 4.01 -5.67 -7.57
CA LYS A 63 5.24 -5.96 -6.82
C LYS A 63 5.26 -5.26 -5.46
N GLN A 64 4.95 -3.96 -5.43
CA GLN A 64 4.93 -3.18 -4.18
C GLN A 64 3.85 -3.68 -3.21
N LYS A 65 2.68 -4.12 -3.72
CA LYS A 65 1.61 -4.70 -2.92
C LYS A 65 2.11 -5.95 -2.19
N LEU A 66 2.64 -6.93 -2.91
CA LEU A 66 3.13 -8.18 -2.33
C LEU A 66 4.23 -7.95 -1.29
N LYS A 67 5.25 -7.17 -1.63
CA LYS A 67 6.35 -6.84 -0.70
C LYS A 67 5.83 -6.26 0.61
N ARG A 68 4.86 -5.33 0.54
CA ARG A 68 4.32 -4.66 1.72
C ARG A 68 3.44 -5.57 2.57
N THR A 69 2.68 -6.47 1.95
CA THR A 69 1.89 -7.49 2.66
C THR A 69 2.77 -8.32 3.57
N TYR A 70 3.91 -8.77 3.07
CA TYR A 70 4.88 -9.57 3.83
C TYR A 70 5.90 -8.75 4.63
N CYS A 71 5.77 -7.42 4.67
CA CYS A 71 6.67 -6.51 5.39
C CYS A 71 8.18 -6.71 5.06
N MET A 72 8.50 -7.14 3.83
CA MET A 72 9.87 -7.41 3.41
C MET A 72 10.58 -6.16 2.87
N LEU A 73 11.92 -6.16 2.96
CA LEU A 73 12.74 -5.18 2.25
C LEU A 73 12.85 -5.54 0.78
N GLU A 74 13.13 -4.55 -0.07
CA GLU A 74 13.24 -4.74 -1.52
C GLU A 74 14.33 -5.76 -1.90
N LYS A 75 15.48 -5.73 -1.22
CA LYS A 75 16.58 -6.67 -1.46
C LYS A 75 16.21 -8.10 -1.06
N GLN A 76 15.56 -8.26 0.10
CA GLN A 76 15.10 -9.57 0.57
C GLN A 76 14.02 -10.14 -0.36
N PHE A 77 13.07 -9.29 -0.76
CA PHE A 77 12.04 -9.67 -1.72
C PHE A 77 12.67 -10.09 -3.06
N LYS A 78 13.69 -9.39 -3.57
CA LYS A 78 14.36 -9.79 -4.82
C LYS A 78 14.93 -11.22 -4.74
N LEU A 79 15.59 -11.55 -3.63
CA LEU A 79 16.17 -12.88 -3.41
C LEU A 79 15.14 -14.01 -3.33
N THR A 80 13.84 -13.73 -3.14
CA THR A 80 12.81 -14.78 -3.15
C THR A 80 12.28 -15.10 -4.54
N PHE A 81 12.62 -14.31 -5.56
CA PHE A 81 12.16 -14.51 -6.96
C PHE A 81 13.32 -14.66 -7.95
N ASP A 82 14.57 -14.47 -7.50
CA ASP A 82 15.79 -14.81 -8.24
C ASP A 82 16.13 -16.29 -7.97
#